data_AF-A0A7H4M519-F1
#
_entry.id   AF-A0A7H4M519-F1
#
_cell.length_a   1.000
_cell.length_b   1.000
_cell.length_c   1.000
_cell.angle_alpha   90.00
_cell.angle_beta   90.00
_cell.angle_gamma   90.00
#
_symmetry.space_group_name_H-M   'P 1'
#
loop_
_entity.id
_entity.type
_entity.pdbx_description
1 polymer ?
#
loop_
_entity_poly.entity_id
_entity_poly.type
_entity_poly.pdbx_seq_one_letter_code
_entity_poly.pdbx_strand_id
1 'polypeptide(L)'
;MDFRLYSDNDLQRLRFIRYARQLGFTLESIRELLSIRIDPEHHTCQESKGIVQARLSEVESRIKELQAMRRSLQRLNDACCGTAHSSVYCSILEALEQGASSHNPAR
;
A
#
# COMPACT_ATOMS: atom_id res chain seq x y z
N MET A 1 0.11 19.32 36.91
CA MET A 1 0.12 17.92 36.48
C MET A 1 -1.18 17.69 35.75
N ASP A 2 -1.11 17.50 34.44
CA ASP A 2 -2.28 17.43 33.57
C ASP A 2 -2.46 15.99 33.10
N PHE A 3 -3.39 15.27 33.75
CA PHE A 3 -3.73 13.89 33.39
C PHE A 3 -4.99 13.92 32.55
N ARG A 4 -4.90 13.41 31.32
CA ARG A 4 -6.07 13.27 30.46
C ARG A 4 -6.87 12.05 30.89
N LEU A 5 -8.09 12.27 31.38
CA LEU A 5 -9.05 11.21 31.70
C LEU A 5 -9.72 10.73 30.41
N TYR A 6 -9.75 9.43 30.19
CA TYR A 6 -10.35 8.80 29.01
C TYR A 6 -11.58 8.01 29.41
N SER A 7 -12.65 8.20 28.66
CA SER A 7 -13.90 7.44 28.78
C SER A 7 -13.88 6.17 27.93
N ASP A 8 -14.86 5.28 28.14
CA ASP A 8 -15.08 4.13 27.25
C ASP A 8 -15.37 4.53 25.80
N ASN A 9 -15.98 5.70 25.58
CA ASN A 9 -16.21 6.24 24.25
C ASN A 9 -14.88 6.58 23.54
N ASP A 10 -13.94 7.17 24.27
CA ASP A 10 -12.59 7.46 23.76
C ASP A 10 -11.87 6.18 23.38
N LEU A 11 -11.99 5.12 24.19
CA LEU A 11 -11.43 3.81 23.88
C LEU A 11 -12.05 3.21 22.61
N GLN A 12 -13.37 3.31 22.41
CA GLN A 12 -14.01 2.86 21.17
C GLN A 12 -13.54 3.65 19.96
N ARG A 13 -13.40 4.97 20.08
CA ARG A 13 -12.86 5.82 19.02
C ARG A 13 -11.42 5.44 18.67
N LEU A 14 -10.58 5.17 19.65
CA LEU A 14 -9.20 4.73 19.42
C LEU A 14 -9.15 3.36 18.74
N ARG A 15 -9.99 2.41 19.14
CA ARG A 15 -10.12 1.10 18.47
C ARG A 15 -10.49 1.26 17.00
N PHE A 16 -11.47 2.12 16.71
CA PHE A 16 -11.91 2.44 15.35
C PHE A 16 -10.75 2.98 14.50
N ILE A 17 -10.06 4.02 15.00
CA ILE A 17 -8.92 4.64 14.31
C ILE A 17 -7.81 3.62 14.09
N ARG A 18 -7.47 2.82 15.10
CA ARG A 18 -6.40 1.82 15.01
C ARG A 18 -6.69 0.81 13.90
N TYR A 19 -7.92 0.30 13.84
CA TYR A 19 -8.30 -0.68 12.82
C TYR A 19 -8.30 -0.07 11.41
N ALA A 20 -8.84 1.14 11.25
CA ALA A 20 -8.81 1.83 9.95
C ALA A 20 -7.37 2.11 9.48
N ARG A 21 -6.44 2.47 10.38
CA ARG A 21 -5.02 2.59 10.04
C ARG A 21 -4.39 1.26 9.61
N GLN A 22 -4.79 0.13 10.21
CA GLN A 22 -4.30 -1.20 9.80
C GLN A 22 -4.75 -1.57 8.39
N LEU A 23 -5.94 -1.12 7.97
CA LEU A 23 -6.44 -1.27 6.59
C LEU A 23 -5.80 -0.27 5.61
N GLY A 24 -4.93 0.62 6.10
CA GLY A 24 -4.19 1.58 5.30
C GLY A 24 -5.00 2.79 4.86
N PHE A 25 -6.13 3.09 5.52
CA PHE A 25 -6.81 4.37 5.30
C PHE A 25 -5.92 5.55 5.72
N THR A 26 -5.99 6.63 4.95
CA THR A 26 -5.32 7.90 5.30
C THR A 26 -6.00 8.53 6.52
N LEU A 27 -5.31 9.46 7.19
CA LEU A 27 -5.92 10.19 8.31
C LEU A 27 -7.13 11.03 7.88
N GLU A 28 -7.18 11.44 6.61
CA GLU A 28 -8.31 12.17 6.03
C GLU A 28 -9.54 11.26 5.91
N SER A 29 -9.41 10.10 5.25
CA SER A 29 -10.50 9.13 5.15
C SER A 29 -10.98 8.65 6.53
N ILE A 30 -10.07 8.48 7.50
CA ILE A 30 -10.45 8.12 8.87
C ILE A 30 -11.26 9.23 9.54
N ARG A 31 -10.93 10.50 9.28
CA ARG A 31 -11.69 11.64 9.80
C ARG A 31 -13.10 11.68 9.23
N GLU A 32 -13.25 11.43 7.92
CA GLU A 32 -14.56 11.35 7.27
C GLU A 32 -15.39 10.19 7.82
N LEU A 33 -14.81 8.99 7.93
CA LEU A 33 -15.49 7.84 8.52
C LEU A 33 -15.89 8.07 9.99
N LEU A 34 -15.10 8.85 10.74
CA LEU A 34 -15.46 9.28 12.09
C LEU A 34 -16.62 10.29 12.07
N SER A 35 -16.67 11.21 11.12
CA SER A 35 -17.80 12.13 10.95
C SER A 35 -19.10 11.34 10.73
N ILE A 36 -19.06 10.38 9.81
CA ILE A 36 -20.18 9.49 9.51
C ILE A 36 -20.63 8.71 10.75
N ARG A 37 -19.68 8.25 11.58
CA ARG A 37 -20.00 7.54 12.82
C ARG A 37 -20.61 8.45 13.89
N ILE A 38 -20.21 9.72 13.96
CA ILE A 38 -20.70 10.67 14.96
C ILE A 38 -22.13 11.11 14.64
N ASP A 39 -22.45 11.25 13.35
CA ASP A 39 -23.74 11.78 12.90
C ASP A 39 -24.39 10.91 11.80
N PRO A 40 -24.70 9.64 12.10
CA PRO A 40 -25.17 8.69 11.09
C PRO A 40 -26.52 9.06 10.48
N GLU A 41 -27.33 9.91 11.11
CA GLU A 41 -28.63 10.35 10.58
C GLU A 41 -28.49 11.33 9.41
N HIS A 42 -27.36 12.04 9.33
CA HIS A 42 -27.06 12.99 8.24
C HIS A 42 -26.15 12.40 7.16
N HIS A 43 -25.80 11.12 7.27
CA HIS A 43 -24.91 10.42 6.35
C HIS A 43 -25.56 9.15 5.80
N THR A 44 -25.02 8.67 4.68
CA THR A 44 -25.52 7.53 3.94
C THR A 44 -24.49 6.40 3.92
N CYS A 45 -24.99 5.16 3.77
CA CYS A 45 -24.11 4.02 3.50
C CYS A 45 -23.29 4.19 2.22
N GLN A 46 -23.74 5.03 1.28
CA GLN A 46 -23.03 5.30 0.04
C GLN A 46 -21.72 6.06 0.28
N GLU A 47 -21.70 7.03 1.20
CA GLU A 47 -20.48 7.79 1.53
C GLU A 47 -19.40 6.89 2.13
N SER A 48 -19.75 6.10 3.15
CA SER A 48 -18.80 5.16 3.77
C SER A 48 -18.30 4.10 2.78
N LYS A 49 -19.20 3.60 1.91
CA LYS A 49 -18.83 2.68 0.83
C LYS A 49 -17.87 3.32 -0.18
N GLY A 50 -18.08 4.58 -0.55
CA GLY A 50 -17.20 5.31 -1.46
C GLY A 50 -15.77 5.42 -0.94
N ILE A 51 -15.60 5.73 0.35
CA ILE A 51 -14.29 5.78 1.01
C ILE A 51 -13.59 4.42 0.96
N VAL A 52 -14.32 3.34 1.26
CA VAL A 52 -13.79 1.97 1.19
C VAL A 52 -13.42 1.58 -0.25
N GLN A 53 -14.25 1.93 -1.24
CA GLN A 53 -14.00 1.63 -2.65
C GLN A 53 -12.77 2.36 -3.18
N ALA A 54 -12.58 3.63 -2.83
CA ALA A 54 -11.38 4.39 -3.19
C ALA A 54 -10.12 3.69 -2.66
N ARG A 55 -10.13 3.33 -1.36
CA ARG A 55 -8.99 2.62 -0.77
C ARG A 55 -8.75 1.24 -1.39
N LEU A 56 -9.81 0.50 -1.67
CA LEU A 56 -9.72 -0.80 -2.33
C LEU A 56 -9.07 -0.68 -3.72
N SER A 57 -9.49 0.30 -4.51
CA SER A 57 -8.92 0.57 -5.84
C SER A 57 -7.42 0.87 -5.79
N GLU A 58 -6.98 1.70 -4.83
CA GLU A 58 -5.55 1.97 -4.62
C GLU A 58 -4.75 0.70 -4.29
N VAL A 59 -5.29 -0.13 -3.37
CA VAL A 59 -4.67 -1.39 -2.98
C VAL A 59 -4.57 -2.34 -4.17
N GLU A 60 -5.63 -2.48 -4.96
CA GLU A 60 -5.64 -3.31 -6.16
C GLU A 60 -4.63 -2.82 -7.21
N SER A 61 -4.52 -1.50 -7.41
CA SER A 61 -3.49 -0.92 -8.29
C SER A 61 -2.09 -1.28 -7.81
N ARG A 62 -1.82 -1.10 -6.52
CA ARG A 62 -0.52 -1.42 -5.94
C ARG A 62 -0.19 -2.90 -6.02
N ILE A 63 -1.18 -3.78 -5.84
CA ILE A 63 -1.02 -5.23 -6.02
C ILE A 63 -0.60 -5.54 -7.46
N LYS A 64 -1.25 -4.93 -8.46
CA LYS A 64 -0.90 -5.15 -9.87
C LYS A 64 0.54 -4.72 -10.17
N GLU A 65 0.97 -3.56 -9.68
CA GLU A 65 2.35 -3.08 -9.80
C GLU A 65 3.35 -4.04 -9.14
N LEU A 66 3.09 -4.43 -7.89
CA LEU A 66 3.96 -5.33 -7.13
C LEU A 66 4.03 -6.72 -7.76
N GLN A 67 2.93 -7.22 -8.32
CA GLN A 67 2.92 -8.46 -9.07
C GLN A 67 3.74 -8.37 -10.36
N ALA A 68 3.70 -7.24 -11.06
CA ALA A 68 4.55 -7.02 -12.23
C ALA A 68 6.02 -7.00 -11.86
N MET A 69 6.39 -6.25 -10.82
CA MET A 69 7.75 -6.21 -10.29
C MET A 69 8.23 -7.59 -9.82
N ARG A 70 7.39 -8.33 -9.08
CA ARG A 70 7.67 -9.70 -8.65
C ARG A 70 7.97 -10.62 -9.84
N ARG A 71 7.20 -10.54 -10.92
CA ARG A 71 7.45 -11.35 -12.13
C ARG A 71 8.81 -11.01 -12.75
N SER A 72 9.17 -9.74 -12.83
CA SER A 72 10.48 -9.34 -13.34
C SER A 72 11.62 -9.84 -12.45
N LEU A 73 11.49 -9.68 -11.13
CA LEU A 73 12.47 -10.20 -10.17
C LEU A 73 12.60 -11.72 -10.23
N GLN A 74 11.49 -12.43 -10.40
CA GLN A 74 11.50 -13.89 -10.55
C GLN A 74 12.28 -14.33 -11.80
N ARG A 75 12.07 -13.66 -12.95
CA ARG A 75 12.83 -13.96 -14.17
C ARG A 75 14.33 -13.76 -13.99
N LEU A 76 14.72 -12.66 -13.33
CA LEU A 76 16.13 -12.38 -13.03
C LEU A 76 16.72 -13.47 -12.11
N ASN A 77 15.99 -13.84 -11.07
CA ASN A 77 16.39 -14.90 -10.14
C ASN A 77 16.59 -16.24 -10.88
N ASP A 78 15.64 -16.64 -11.73
CA ASP A 78 15.66 -17.93 -12.41
C ASP A 78 16.72 -18.01 -13.51
N ALA A 79 17.11 -16.86 -14.09
CA ALA A 79 18.12 -16.80 -15.14
C ALA A 79 19.55 -16.94 -14.64
N CYS A 80 19.83 -16.68 -13.36
CA CYS A 80 21.19 -16.71 -12.81
C CYS A 80 21.52 -18.08 -12.22
N CYS A 81 22.75 -18.55 -12.48
CA CYS A 81 23.24 -19.80 -11.92
C CYS A 81 23.43 -19.78 -10.39
N GLY A 82 23.54 -18.59 -9.77
CA GLY A 82 23.66 -18.44 -8.32
C GLY A 82 24.92 -19.05 -7.68
N THR A 83 25.91 -19.44 -8.48
CA THR A 83 27.15 -20.07 -8.00
C THR A 83 28.20 -19.04 -7.59
N ALA A 84 29.20 -19.46 -6.80
CA ALA A 84 30.30 -18.60 -6.32
C ALA A 84 31.37 -18.30 -7.41
N HIS A 85 30.97 -18.29 -8.68
CA HIS A 85 31.85 -17.98 -9.81
C HIS A 85 31.93 -16.46 -10.07
N SER A 86 32.85 -16.06 -10.94
CA SER A 86 33.02 -14.67 -11.34
C SER A 86 31.75 -14.06 -11.94
N SER A 87 31.43 -12.82 -11.58
CA SER A 87 30.24 -12.09 -12.04
C SER A 87 30.30 -11.65 -13.50
N VAL A 88 31.42 -11.89 -14.20
CA VAL A 88 31.61 -11.56 -15.62
C VAL A 88 30.54 -12.19 -16.52
N TYR A 89 30.01 -13.36 -16.13
CA TYR A 89 28.95 -14.07 -16.87
C TYR A 89 27.61 -14.07 -16.13
N CYS A 90 27.38 -13.07 -15.26
CA CYS A 90 26.16 -12.98 -14.47
C CYS A 90 25.00 -12.45 -15.31
N SER A 91 24.05 -13.33 -15.64
CA SER A 91 22.86 -13.01 -16.42
C SER A 91 21.94 -11.98 -15.75
N ILE A 92 21.95 -11.86 -14.42
CA ILE A 92 21.23 -10.78 -13.71
C ILE A 92 21.79 -9.41 -14.09
N LEU A 93 23.11 -9.24 -14.02
CA LEU A 93 23.75 -7.96 -14.31
C LEU A 93 23.54 -7.58 -15.77
N GLU A 94 23.73 -8.53 -16.68
CA GLU A 94 23.49 -8.33 -18.11
C GLU A 94 22.03 -7.90 -18.38
N ALA A 95 21.04 -8.59 -17.80
CA ALA A 95 19.63 -8.26 -17.99
C ALA A 95 19.25 -6.89 -17.39
N LEU A 96 19.87 -6.48 -16.28
CA LEU A 96 19.66 -5.16 -15.70
C LEU A 96 20.28 -4.04 -16.55
N GLU A 97 21.46 -4.25 -17.13
CA GLU A 97 22.10 -3.31 -18.06
C GLU A 97 21.29 -3.15 -19.36
N GLN A 98 20.80 -4.26 -19.92
CA GLN A 98 19.88 -4.24 -21.06
C GLN A 98 18.58 -3.50 -20.72
N GLY A 99 17.99 -3.77 -19.55
CA GLY A 99 16.82 -3.08 -19.03
C GLY A 99 17.04 -1.57 -18.93
N ALA A 100 18.14 -1.14 -18.32
CA ALA A 100 18.50 0.28 -18.18
C ALA A 100 18.69 0.97 -19.53
N SER A 101 19.31 0.28 -20.50
CA SER A 101 19.54 0.80 -21.85
C SER A 101 18.24 0.94 -22.65
N SER A 102 17.30 0.01 -22.47
CA SER A 102 15.99 0.02 -23.12
C SER A 102 14.99 1.02 -22.52
N HIS A 103 15.22 1.45 -21.28
CA HIS A 103 14.38 2.41 -20.57
C HIS A 103 14.90 3.85 -20.65
N ASN A 104 15.81 4.17 -21.58
CA ASN A 104 16.27 5.53 -21.80
C ASN A 104 15.13 6.40 -22.36
N PRO A 105 14.55 7.35 -21.61
CA PRO A 105 13.62 8.33 -22.15
C PRO A 105 14.46 9.44 -22.78
N ALA A 106 15.15 9.12 -23.87
CA ALA A 106 15.83 10.09 -24.70
C ALA A 106 15.14 10.16 -26.06
N ARG A 107 13.91 10.68 -26.07
CA ARG A 107 13.45 11.75 -26.98
C ARG A 107 12.07 12.27 -26.58
#